data_AF-A0A537BR41-F1
#
_entry.id   AF-A0A537BR41-F1
#
_cell.length_a   1.000
_cell.length_b   1.000
_cell.length_c   1.000
_cell.angle_alpha   90.00
_cell.angle_beta   90.00
_cell.angle_gamma   90.00
#
_symmetry.space_group_name_H-M   'P 1'
#
loop_
_entity.id
_entity.type
_entity.pdbx_description
1 polymer ?
#
loop_
_entity_poly.entity_id
_entity_poly.type
_entity_poly.pdbx_seq_one_letter_code
_entity_poly.pdbx_strand_id
1 'polypeptide(L)'
;MKSILSMALLSSLGLWATAAGAWETPPPNSPPSCGSSTFPATGQLTPAVGTMTHTGATVRDDGFVKAGGPLSYRDNGDGTISDLNTGLMWEKKSNDGSVHDVNKTFVWSSLVTDTVWDWIDAINTKEGNGIGFAGFNDWRLPNVRELLSIVDYGRLNPSVDPAFNNNVSPGCTVFTCSATQTPPYWSSTTVATVDLDAWTVDFVAGHVVAGLKSESHFVRAVRGGCVMP
;
A
#
# COMPACT_ATOMS: atom_id res chain seq x y z
N MET A 1 10.74 56.32 -50.28
CA MET A 1 12.05 56.44 -50.96
C MET A 1 13.13 56.55 -49.89
N LYS A 2 14.22 55.78 -50.05
CA LYS A 2 15.35 55.50 -49.13
C LYS A 2 15.02 54.44 -48.08
N SER A 3 15.79 53.37 -47.88
CA SER A 3 16.88 52.74 -48.63
C SER A 3 17.04 51.33 -48.05
N ILE A 4 17.44 50.38 -48.89
CA ILE A 4 17.56 48.95 -48.62
C ILE A 4 19.01 48.60 -48.20
N LEU A 5 19.14 47.49 -47.44
CA LEU A 5 20.31 46.60 -47.22
C LEU A 5 21.40 47.00 -46.19
N SER A 6 21.59 46.16 -45.16
CA SER A 6 22.68 45.17 -45.18
C SER A 6 22.46 44.03 -44.16
N MET A 7 22.67 42.81 -44.65
CA MET A 7 22.60 41.52 -43.95
C MET A 7 23.73 41.35 -42.93
N ALA A 8 23.41 40.72 -41.79
CA ALA A 8 24.34 39.85 -41.09
C ALA A 8 23.56 38.66 -40.52
N LEU A 9 23.86 37.47 -41.05
CA LEU A 9 23.40 36.18 -40.56
C LEU A 9 23.88 35.94 -39.13
N LEU A 10 23.02 35.37 -38.28
CA LEU A 10 23.43 34.31 -37.37
C LEU A 10 22.21 33.41 -37.09
N SER A 11 22.45 32.15 -37.38
CA SER A 11 21.56 31.00 -37.35
C SER A 11 21.06 30.65 -35.95
N SER A 12 19.76 30.39 -35.82
CA SER A 12 19.29 29.26 -35.04
C SER A 12 17.89 28.84 -35.50
N LEU A 13 17.83 27.57 -35.89
CA LEU A 13 16.63 26.81 -36.19
C LEU A 13 15.73 26.73 -34.95
N GLY A 14 14.42 26.66 -35.13
CA GLY A 14 13.55 26.29 -34.01
C GLY A 14 12.07 26.50 -34.24
N LEU A 15 11.52 25.70 -35.15
CA LEU A 15 10.12 25.30 -35.35
C LEU A 15 9.02 25.96 -34.50
N TRP A 16 8.02 26.47 -35.22
CA TRP A 16 6.63 26.49 -34.80
C TRP A 16 6.16 25.04 -34.64
N ALA A 17 5.62 24.68 -33.47
CA ALA A 17 4.82 23.48 -33.33
C ALA A 17 3.68 23.75 -32.36
N THR A 18 2.48 23.70 -32.92
CA THR A 18 1.18 23.69 -32.27
C THR A 18 1.08 22.63 -31.19
N ALA A 19 0.50 22.98 -30.04
CA ALA A 19 0.11 22.05 -28.99
C ALA A 19 -1.01 21.12 -29.51
N ALA A 20 -0.62 19.95 -30.00
CA ALA A 20 -1.48 18.76 -30.14
C ALA A 20 -0.57 17.56 -30.43
N GLY A 21 -0.61 16.54 -29.56
CA GLY A 21 0.02 15.24 -29.81
C GLY A 21 1.26 14.94 -28.97
N ALA A 22 1.07 14.68 -27.68
CA ALA A 22 2.03 13.95 -26.86
C ALA A 22 1.30 12.87 -26.05
N TRP A 23 0.65 11.97 -26.78
CA TRP A 23 0.14 10.69 -26.27
C TRP A 23 0.56 9.66 -27.31
N GLU A 24 1.81 9.20 -27.27
CA GLU A 24 2.26 7.92 -27.85
C GLU A 24 3.79 7.79 -27.71
N THR A 25 4.26 7.52 -26.50
CA THR A 25 5.46 6.68 -26.30
C THR A 25 5.27 5.88 -25.01
N PRO A 26 5.01 4.56 -25.07
CA PRO A 26 5.00 3.74 -23.87
C PRO A 26 6.43 3.64 -23.30
N PRO A 27 6.62 3.69 -21.96
CA PRO A 27 7.95 3.57 -21.36
C PRO A 27 8.54 2.17 -21.64
N PRO A 28 9.84 2.06 -21.94
CA PRO A 28 10.50 0.78 -22.05
C PRO A 28 10.74 0.26 -20.63
N ASN A 29 9.87 -0.62 -20.16
CA ASN A 29 10.12 -1.71 -19.21
C ASN A 29 8.80 -2.46 -19.03
N SER A 30 8.74 -3.70 -19.49
CA SER A 30 7.61 -4.59 -19.20
C SER A 30 7.36 -4.61 -17.68
N PRO A 31 6.10 -4.49 -17.21
CA PRO A 31 5.82 -4.65 -15.79
C PRO A 31 6.34 -6.02 -15.33
N PRO A 32 6.89 -6.14 -14.11
CA PRO A 32 7.33 -7.41 -13.59
C PRO A 32 6.17 -8.40 -13.68
N SER A 33 6.36 -9.50 -14.40
CA SER A 33 5.38 -10.57 -14.43
C SER A 33 5.27 -11.13 -13.02
N CYS A 34 4.12 -10.94 -12.39
CA CYS A 34 3.79 -11.63 -11.15
C CYS A 34 4.05 -13.13 -11.35
N GLY A 35 4.73 -13.79 -10.40
CA GLY A 35 4.96 -15.23 -10.43
C GLY A 35 3.65 -16.01 -10.57
N SER A 36 3.70 -17.32 -10.86
CA SER A 36 2.52 -18.16 -11.12
C SER A 36 1.34 -17.78 -10.22
N SER A 37 0.31 -17.15 -10.79
CA SER A 37 -0.73 -16.43 -10.04
C SER A 37 -1.67 -17.42 -9.34
N THR A 38 -1.24 -17.95 -8.21
CA THR A 38 -2.11 -18.65 -7.28
C THR A 38 -2.80 -17.61 -6.41
N PHE A 39 -4.12 -17.74 -6.23
CA PHE A 39 -4.86 -16.94 -5.26
C PHE A 39 -4.16 -17.04 -3.87
N PRO A 40 -3.93 -15.93 -3.14
CA PRO A 40 -3.24 -16.00 -1.85
C PRO A 40 -3.95 -16.92 -0.86
N ALA A 41 -3.18 -17.73 -0.15
CA ALA A 41 -3.66 -18.53 0.96
C ALA A 41 -4.10 -17.60 2.10
N THR A 42 -5.06 -18.06 2.91
CA THR A 42 -5.58 -17.30 4.07
C THR A 42 -4.58 -17.23 5.23
N GLY A 43 -3.56 -18.09 5.23
CA GLY A 43 -2.64 -18.30 6.36
C GLY A 43 -3.19 -19.25 7.44
N GLN A 44 -4.49 -19.58 7.41
CA GLN A 44 -5.08 -20.61 8.27
C GLN A 44 -4.66 -22.01 7.80
N LEU A 45 -4.22 -22.84 8.74
CA LEU A 45 -3.72 -24.20 8.48
C LEU A 45 -4.41 -25.29 9.31
N THR A 46 -5.38 -24.90 10.13
CA THR A 46 -6.11 -25.80 11.04
C THR A 46 -7.48 -26.15 10.47
N PRO A 47 -7.77 -27.42 10.14
CA PRO A 47 -9.09 -27.83 9.67
C PRO A 47 -10.12 -27.77 10.79
N ALA A 48 -11.39 -27.54 10.44
CA ALA A 48 -12.51 -27.61 11.34
C ALA A 48 -12.64 -29.03 11.91
N VAL A 49 -12.64 -29.13 13.24
CA VAL A 49 -12.83 -30.39 13.93
C VAL A 49 -14.32 -30.67 14.06
N GLY A 50 -14.82 -31.58 13.24
CA GLY A 50 -16.21 -32.01 13.27
C GLY A 50 -16.60 -32.61 11.93
N THR A 51 -17.15 -33.82 11.95
CA THR A 51 -17.67 -34.47 10.75
C THR A 51 -18.88 -33.66 10.25
N MET A 52 -18.66 -32.70 9.35
CA MET A 52 -19.72 -32.24 8.44
C MET A 52 -20.02 -33.36 7.44
N THR A 53 -20.51 -34.49 7.93
CA THR A 53 -20.92 -35.64 7.12
C THR A 53 -22.42 -35.57 6.95
N HIS A 54 -22.90 -34.85 5.93
CA HIS A 54 -24.29 -35.05 5.51
C HIS A 54 -24.46 -36.41 4.81
N THR A 55 -23.39 -36.94 4.20
CA THR A 55 -23.40 -38.18 3.38
C THR A 55 -22.20 -39.13 3.61
N GLY A 56 -21.42 -38.93 4.69
CA GLY A 56 -20.23 -39.75 5.00
C GLY A 56 -18.94 -39.37 4.25
N ALA A 57 -18.96 -38.35 3.38
CA ALA A 57 -17.75 -37.75 2.82
C ALA A 57 -17.21 -36.62 3.73
N THR A 58 -15.89 -36.52 3.86
CA THR A 58 -15.22 -35.37 4.49
C THR A 58 -15.44 -34.12 3.65
N VAL A 59 -16.12 -33.11 4.21
CA VAL A 59 -16.14 -31.76 3.63
C VAL A 59 -14.77 -31.14 3.87
N ARG A 60 -14.13 -30.65 2.81
CA ARG A 60 -12.79 -30.07 2.88
C ARG A 60 -12.91 -28.56 3.03
N ASP A 61 -12.30 -28.01 4.07
CA ASP A 61 -12.15 -26.58 4.31
C ASP A 61 -10.73 -26.10 3.96
N ASP A 62 -10.42 -24.83 4.23
CA ASP A 62 -9.12 -24.23 3.95
C ASP A 62 -7.99 -24.89 4.75
N GLY A 63 -8.21 -25.21 6.02
CA GLY A 63 -7.25 -25.92 6.86
C GLY A 63 -6.94 -27.35 6.39
N PHE A 64 -7.89 -28.02 5.73
CA PHE A 64 -7.69 -29.34 5.12
C PHE A 64 -7.03 -29.25 3.74
N VAL A 65 -7.58 -28.42 2.84
CA VAL A 65 -7.11 -28.33 1.46
C VAL A 65 -5.76 -27.63 1.37
N LYS A 66 -5.56 -26.58 2.17
CA LYS A 66 -4.38 -25.71 2.13
C LYS A 66 -4.11 -25.19 0.71
N ALA A 67 -5.18 -24.87 -0.02
CA ALA A 67 -5.11 -24.27 -1.34
C ALA A 67 -4.72 -22.78 -1.25
N GLY A 68 -4.10 -22.30 -2.33
CA GLY A 68 -3.61 -20.93 -2.44
C GLY A 68 -2.09 -20.85 -2.37
N GLY A 69 -1.54 -19.74 -2.88
CA GLY A 69 -0.11 -19.45 -2.78
C GLY A 69 0.23 -18.98 -1.38
N PRO A 70 1.38 -19.38 -0.79
CA PRO A 70 1.78 -18.86 0.51
C PRO A 70 1.87 -17.33 0.47
N LEU A 71 1.45 -16.69 1.56
CA LEU A 71 1.80 -15.29 1.79
C LEU A 71 3.33 -15.16 1.72
N SER A 72 3.83 -14.19 0.94
CA SER A 72 5.25 -14.12 0.60
C SER A 72 5.75 -12.69 0.68
N TYR A 73 6.44 -12.39 1.78
CA TYR A 73 6.95 -11.08 2.09
C TYR A 73 8.46 -11.09 2.29
N ARG A 74 9.12 -10.03 1.84
CA ARG A 74 10.56 -9.83 2.02
C ARG A 74 10.84 -8.44 2.59
N ASP A 75 11.43 -8.40 3.78
CA ASP A 75 12.02 -7.17 4.30
C ASP A 75 13.22 -6.78 3.43
N ASN A 76 13.23 -5.54 2.94
CA ASN A 76 14.28 -5.02 2.07
C ASN A 76 15.45 -4.40 2.86
N GLY A 77 15.32 -4.24 4.19
CA GLY A 77 16.35 -3.66 5.06
C GLY A 77 16.46 -2.14 5.00
N ASP A 78 15.61 -1.48 4.22
CA ASP A 78 15.58 -0.04 3.98
C ASP A 78 14.35 0.65 4.59
N GLY A 79 13.62 -0.05 5.47
CA GLY A 79 12.35 0.40 6.02
C GLY A 79 11.12 -0.06 5.22
N THR A 80 11.30 -0.90 4.19
CA THR A 80 10.20 -1.40 3.36
C THR A 80 10.09 -2.93 3.33
N ILE A 81 8.91 -3.44 2.98
CA ILE A 81 8.62 -4.86 2.77
C ILE A 81 8.06 -5.04 1.36
N SER A 82 8.66 -5.94 0.57
CA SER A 82 8.11 -6.36 -0.73
C SER A 82 7.10 -7.49 -0.55
N ASP A 83 5.91 -7.34 -1.15
CA ASP A 83 4.95 -8.43 -1.36
C ASP A 83 5.28 -9.11 -2.70
N LEU A 84 5.77 -10.35 -2.64
CA LEU A 84 6.21 -11.11 -3.80
C LEU A 84 5.06 -11.71 -4.60
N ASN A 85 3.84 -11.70 -4.07
CA ASN A 85 2.63 -12.18 -4.75
C ASN A 85 1.98 -11.09 -5.59
N THR A 86 1.96 -9.85 -5.10
CA THR A 86 1.26 -8.72 -5.73
C THR A 86 2.18 -7.72 -6.41
N GLY A 87 3.48 -7.76 -6.11
CA GLY A 87 4.44 -6.74 -6.53
C GLY A 87 4.29 -5.40 -5.80
N LEU A 88 3.47 -5.35 -4.73
CA LEU A 88 3.38 -4.19 -3.86
C LEU A 88 4.63 -4.05 -3.00
N MET A 89 4.93 -2.82 -2.62
CA MET A 89 5.93 -2.50 -1.61
C MET A 89 5.26 -1.69 -0.50
N TRP A 90 5.51 -2.12 0.73
CA TRP A 90 4.88 -1.61 1.93
C TRP A 90 5.87 -0.89 2.82
N GLU A 91 5.42 0.16 3.48
CA GLU A 91 6.13 0.82 4.57
C GLU A 91 6.16 -0.08 5.82
N LYS A 92 7.30 -0.19 6.51
CA LYS A 92 7.39 -0.69 7.89
C LYS A 92 7.00 0.41 8.87
N LYS A 93 6.30 0.08 9.97
CA LYS A 93 5.97 1.06 11.01
C LYS A 93 6.96 0.98 12.17
N SER A 94 7.35 2.13 12.69
CA SER A 94 8.20 2.30 13.87
C SER A 94 7.37 2.45 15.16
N ASN A 95 8.05 2.64 16.30
CA ASN A 95 7.46 3.03 17.57
C ASN A 95 8.37 4.07 18.26
N ASP A 96 8.66 5.15 17.55
CA ASP A 96 9.69 6.15 17.86
C ASP A 96 9.25 7.62 17.74
N GLY A 97 7.96 7.87 17.50
CA GLY A 97 7.36 9.19 17.31
C GLY A 97 7.55 9.82 15.93
N SER A 98 8.27 9.16 15.02
CA SER A 98 8.48 9.65 13.64
C SER A 98 7.19 9.62 12.81
N VAL A 99 7.25 10.08 11.55
CA VAL A 99 6.11 9.97 10.60
C VAL A 99 5.66 8.52 10.36
N HIS A 100 6.57 7.56 10.62
CA HIS A 100 6.35 6.13 10.47
C HIS A 100 5.84 5.46 11.75
N ASP A 101 5.61 6.22 12.82
CA ASP A 101 5.17 5.67 14.10
C ASP A 101 3.81 4.97 13.99
N VAL A 102 3.74 3.76 14.55
CA VAL A 102 2.55 2.90 14.52
C VAL A 102 1.36 3.47 15.30
N ASN A 103 1.60 4.38 16.25
CA ASN A 103 0.58 5.00 17.08
C ASN A 103 -0.03 6.26 16.46
N LYS A 104 0.47 6.71 15.30
CA LYS A 104 -0.13 7.84 14.57
C LYS A 104 -1.46 7.42 13.94
N THR A 105 -2.47 8.23 14.21
CA THR A 105 -3.80 8.12 13.62
C THR A 105 -4.15 9.43 12.93
N PHE A 106 -4.97 9.34 11.90
CA PHE A 106 -5.36 10.49 11.10
C PHE A 106 -6.85 10.42 10.76
N VAL A 107 -7.45 11.58 10.57
CA VAL A 107 -8.78 11.70 9.96
C VAL A 107 -8.65 11.76 8.44
N TRP A 108 -9.73 11.49 7.72
CA TRP A 108 -9.71 11.55 6.27
C TRP A 108 -9.78 12.98 5.73
N SER A 109 -10.57 13.83 6.37
CA SER A 109 -10.80 15.20 5.96
C SER A 109 -11.01 16.09 7.17
N SER A 110 -10.22 17.15 7.28
CA SER A 110 -10.32 18.17 8.32
C SER A 110 -9.70 19.47 7.83
N LEU A 111 -10.14 20.59 8.38
CA LEU A 111 -9.55 21.91 8.12
C LEU A 111 -8.56 22.35 9.20
N VAL A 112 -8.48 21.62 10.31
CA VAL A 112 -7.75 22.06 11.53
C VAL A 112 -6.86 20.98 12.13
N THR A 113 -6.91 19.75 11.62
CA THR A 113 -6.07 18.63 12.06
C THR A 113 -5.44 17.95 10.85
N ASP A 114 -4.23 17.44 11.01
CA ASP A 114 -3.57 16.64 9.98
C ASP A 114 -4.45 15.48 9.53
N THR A 115 -4.55 15.32 8.22
CA THR A 115 -5.32 14.27 7.55
C THR A 115 -4.40 13.18 7.03
N VAL A 116 -5.01 12.08 6.59
CA VAL A 116 -4.31 11.01 5.88
C VAL A 116 -3.56 11.52 4.64
N TRP A 117 -4.05 12.60 4.02
CA TRP A 117 -3.43 13.21 2.84
C TRP A 117 -2.18 14.01 3.21
N ASP A 118 -2.22 14.74 4.32
CA ASP A 118 -1.06 15.47 4.85
C ASP A 118 0.05 14.51 5.26
N TRP A 119 -0.32 13.33 5.79
CA TRP A 119 0.61 12.28 6.14
C TRP A 119 1.25 11.62 4.91
N ILE A 120 0.47 11.25 3.88
CA ILE A 120 1.02 10.72 2.62
C ILE A 120 1.91 11.77 1.94
N ASP A 121 1.50 13.05 1.94
CA ASP A 121 2.33 14.14 1.43
C ASP A 121 3.66 14.23 2.18
N ALA A 122 3.65 14.13 3.52
CA ALA A 122 4.86 14.14 4.32
C ALA A 122 5.82 12.99 3.97
N ILE A 123 5.31 11.76 3.81
CA ILE A 123 6.11 10.59 3.40
C ILE A 123 6.76 10.82 2.02
N ASN A 124 6.03 11.45 1.10
CA ASN A 124 6.51 11.67 -0.27
C ASN A 124 7.45 12.87 -0.43
N THR A 125 7.30 13.91 0.40
CA THR A 125 7.95 15.22 0.15
C THR A 125 8.89 15.69 1.25
N LYS A 126 8.76 15.19 2.48
CA LYS A 126 9.55 15.69 3.63
C LYS A 126 10.67 14.74 4.03
N GLU A 127 10.55 13.46 3.69
CA GLU A 127 11.57 12.45 3.95
C GLU A 127 12.79 12.59 3.02
N GLY A 128 13.96 12.22 3.55
CA GLY A 128 15.22 12.15 2.81
C GLY A 128 15.64 13.45 2.09
N ASN A 129 15.34 14.62 2.66
CA ASN A 129 15.56 15.93 2.04
C ASN A 129 14.79 16.12 0.72
N GLY A 130 13.58 15.57 0.63
CA GLY A 130 12.69 15.71 -0.53
C GLY A 130 12.78 14.61 -1.57
N ILE A 131 13.55 13.55 -1.31
CA ILE A 131 13.59 12.35 -2.17
C ILE A 131 12.47 11.35 -1.82
N GLY A 132 11.78 11.57 -0.70
CA GLY A 132 10.73 10.69 -0.19
C GLY A 132 11.28 9.48 0.59
N PHE A 133 10.38 8.63 1.06
CA PHE A 133 10.71 7.49 1.90
C PHE A 133 11.34 6.34 1.09
N ALA A 134 12.46 5.81 1.59
CA ALA A 134 13.27 4.77 0.92
C ALA A 134 13.69 5.12 -0.52
N GLY A 135 13.79 6.43 -0.83
CA GLY A 135 14.14 6.92 -2.17
C GLY A 135 12.96 6.96 -3.14
N PHE A 136 11.73 6.89 -2.65
CA PHE A 136 10.50 6.88 -3.45
C PHE A 136 9.49 7.91 -2.98
N ASN A 137 8.73 8.47 -3.93
CA ASN A 137 7.78 9.58 -3.72
C ASN A 137 6.38 9.33 -4.32
N ASP A 138 6.10 8.08 -4.68
CA ASP A 138 4.82 7.58 -5.19
C ASP A 138 4.09 6.71 -4.15
N TRP A 139 4.35 6.95 -2.86
CA TRP A 139 3.62 6.31 -1.78
C TRP A 139 2.16 6.79 -1.76
N ARG A 140 1.25 5.87 -1.47
CA ARG A 140 -0.18 6.13 -1.42
C ARG A 140 -0.85 5.37 -0.28
N LEU A 141 -2.06 5.79 0.04
CA LEU A 141 -2.94 5.04 0.92
C LEU A 141 -3.42 3.76 0.18
N PRO A 142 -3.29 2.56 0.77
CA PRO A 142 -3.72 1.31 0.16
C PRO A 142 -5.22 1.30 -0.05
N ASN A 143 -5.70 0.63 -1.09
CA ASN A 143 -7.12 0.27 -1.17
C ASN A 143 -7.43 -0.89 -0.20
N VAL A 144 -8.71 -1.16 0.05
CA VAL A 144 -9.12 -2.15 1.08
C VAL A 144 -8.62 -3.57 0.78
N ARG A 145 -8.48 -3.93 -0.50
CA ARG A 145 -8.00 -5.26 -0.90
C ARG A 145 -6.49 -5.40 -0.72
N GLU A 146 -5.75 -4.31 -0.84
CA GLU A 146 -4.32 -4.30 -0.55
C GLU A 146 -4.08 -4.46 0.95
N LEU A 147 -4.84 -3.78 1.81
CA LEU A 147 -4.75 -4.02 3.26
C LEU A 147 -5.12 -5.47 3.63
N LEU A 148 -6.09 -6.06 2.93
CA LEU A 148 -6.41 -7.47 3.13
C LEU A 148 -5.30 -8.42 2.65
N SER A 149 -4.41 -8.00 1.75
CA SER A 149 -3.35 -8.90 1.28
C SER A 149 -2.37 -9.23 2.40
N ILE A 150 -2.16 -8.31 3.35
CA ILE A 150 -1.24 -8.48 4.48
C ILE A 150 -1.85 -9.20 5.69
N VAL A 151 -3.14 -9.54 5.64
CA VAL A 151 -3.85 -10.28 6.70
C VAL A 151 -3.42 -11.76 6.69
N ASP A 152 -3.15 -12.30 7.87
CA ASP A 152 -2.90 -13.73 8.10
C ASP A 152 -3.96 -14.25 9.09
N TYR A 153 -4.94 -14.99 8.58
CA TYR A 153 -6.03 -15.58 9.37
C TYR A 153 -5.59 -16.79 10.21
N GLY A 154 -4.34 -17.25 10.10
CA GLY A 154 -3.70 -18.14 11.05
C GLY A 154 -3.29 -17.42 12.35
N ARG A 155 -3.45 -16.09 12.42
CA ARG A 155 -3.03 -15.24 13.54
C ARG A 155 -4.17 -14.39 14.07
N LEU A 156 -3.97 -13.90 15.29
CA LEU A 156 -4.90 -13.04 16.00
C LEU A 156 -4.09 -12.05 16.85
N ASN A 157 -4.53 -10.79 16.91
CA ASN A 157 -3.96 -9.75 17.79
C ASN A 157 -2.44 -9.54 17.67
N PRO A 158 -1.92 -9.01 16.54
CA PRO A 158 -2.63 -8.71 15.29
C PRO A 158 -2.67 -9.90 14.31
N SER A 159 -3.69 -9.92 13.47
CA SER A 159 -3.94 -10.88 12.38
C SER A 159 -3.20 -10.49 11.10
N VAL A 160 -1.89 -10.28 11.20
CA VAL A 160 -1.02 -9.93 10.06
C VAL A 160 0.16 -10.89 9.96
N ASP A 161 0.70 -11.02 8.76
CA ASP A 161 1.94 -11.77 8.56
C ASP A 161 3.10 -11.22 9.45
N PRO A 162 4.00 -12.07 9.99
CA PRO A 162 5.14 -11.64 10.80
C PRO A 162 5.98 -10.52 10.23
N ALA A 163 6.07 -10.41 8.90
CA ALA A 163 6.79 -9.33 8.25
C ALA A 163 6.28 -7.96 8.72
N PHE A 164 5.00 -7.83 9.05
CA PHE A 164 4.35 -6.57 9.45
C PHE A 164 4.26 -6.36 10.97
N ASN A 165 4.54 -7.39 11.78
CA ASN A 165 4.54 -7.30 13.23
C ASN A 165 5.69 -8.12 13.86
N ASN A 166 6.91 -7.57 13.85
CA ASN A 166 8.10 -8.19 14.41
C ASN A 166 8.99 -7.18 15.15
N ASN A 167 9.70 -7.68 16.16
CA ASN A 167 10.71 -6.94 16.94
C ASN A 167 10.21 -5.61 17.54
N VAL A 168 8.92 -5.54 17.89
CA VAL A 168 8.30 -4.31 18.38
C VAL A 168 8.76 -4.01 19.81
N SER A 169 9.42 -2.87 19.97
CA SER A 169 9.85 -2.33 21.26
C SER A 169 9.74 -0.80 21.26
N PRO A 170 9.64 -0.14 22.43
CA PRO A 170 9.68 1.32 22.49
C PRO A 170 10.98 1.87 21.88
N GLY A 171 10.87 2.82 20.97
CA GLY A 171 11.99 3.43 20.25
C GLY A 171 12.50 2.65 19.05
N CYS A 172 11.84 1.54 18.67
CA CYS A 172 12.23 0.82 17.45
C CYS A 172 11.93 1.65 16.21
N THR A 173 12.82 1.61 15.22
CA THR A 173 12.71 2.36 13.96
C THR A 173 12.25 1.43 12.84
N VAL A 174 11.91 1.98 11.69
CA VAL A 174 11.57 1.20 10.48
C VAL A 174 12.70 0.23 10.04
N PHE A 175 13.94 0.49 10.46
CA PHE A 175 15.08 -0.39 10.19
C PHE A 175 15.20 -1.56 11.18
N THR A 176 14.61 -1.46 12.37
CA THR A 176 14.77 -2.47 13.44
C THR A 176 13.49 -3.23 13.78
N CYS A 177 12.33 -2.73 13.39
CA CYS A 177 11.04 -3.38 13.61
C CYS A 177 10.05 -3.09 12.47
N SER A 178 8.97 -3.87 12.42
CA SER A 178 7.71 -3.40 11.86
C SER A 178 6.63 -3.66 12.89
N ALA A 179 5.91 -2.63 13.31
CA ALA A 179 4.81 -2.74 14.25
C ALA A 179 3.45 -2.69 13.53
N THR A 180 2.44 -3.32 14.12
CA THR A 180 1.03 -3.19 13.70
C THR A 180 0.15 -3.04 14.93
N GLN A 181 -0.68 -2.01 14.93
CA GLN A 181 -1.76 -1.85 15.91
C GLN A 181 -2.98 -2.67 15.50
N THR A 182 -3.83 -3.02 16.45
CA THR A 182 -5.01 -3.85 16.16
C THR A 182 -6.25 -3.09 15.70
N PRO A 183 -6.56 -1.84 16.14
CA PRO A 183 -7.73 -1.13 15.64
C PRO A 183 -7.59 -0.72 14.17
N PRO A 184 -8.65 -0.17 13.55
CA PRO A 184 -8.74 -0.10 12.09
C PRO A 184 -7.69 0.79 11.43
N TYR A 185 -7.29 0.36 10.22
CA TYR A 185 -6.43 1.08 9.31
C TYR A 185 -7.23 1.64 8.13
N TRP A 186 -6.99 2.91 7.80
CA TRP A 186 -7.61 3.55 6.65
C TRP A 186 -7.21 2.90 5.33
N SER A 187 -8.19 2.64 4.47
CA SER A 187 -7.97 2.38 3.05
C SER A 187 -8.42 3.58 2.21
N SER A 188 -7.96 3.72 0.97
CA SER A 188 -8.43 4.74 0.01
C SER A 188 -9.81 4.43 -0.60
N THR A 189 -10.49 3.39 -0.13
CA THR A 189 -11.76 2.91 -0.73
C THR A 189 -12.96 3.54 -0.02
N THR A 190 -13.58 4.54 -0.64
CA THR A 190 -14.84 5.15 -0.14
C THR A 190 -16.02 4.16 -0.27
N VAL A 191 -16.96 4.19 0.68
CA VAL A 191 -18.18 3.38 0.61
C VAL A 191 -19.09 3.92 -0.51
N ALA A 192 -19.53 3.05 -1.42
CA ALA A 192 -20.18 3.46 -2.67
C ALA A 192 -21.46 4.29 -2.49
N THR A 193 -22.19 4.10 -1.40
CA THR A 193 -23.48 4.77 -1.13
C THR A 193 -23.41 5.81 -0.01
N VAL A 194 -22.27 5.92 0.68
CA VAL A 194 -22.07 6.84 1.82
C VAL A 194 -20.69 7.46 1.67
N ASP A 195 -20.64 8.66 1.09
CA ASP A 195 -19.39 9.38 0.82
C ASP A 195 -18.70 9.88 2.10
N LEU A 196 -19.44 9.94 3.21
CA LEU A 196 -18.94 10.21 4.56
C LEU A 196 -18.13 9.05 5.15
N ASP A 197 -18.24 7.85 4.58
CA ASP A 197 -17.56 6.66 5.08
C ASP A 197 -16.48 6.17 4.13
N ALA A 198 -15.51 5.47 4.69
CA ALA A 198 -14.57 4.67 3.91
C ALA A 198 -14.31 3.33 4.57
N TRP A 199 -13.91 2.37 3.75
CA TRP A 199 -13.54 1.06 4.25
C TRP A 199 -12.22 1.13 5.00
N THR A 200 -12.17 0.41 6.11
CA THR A 200 -11.00 0.20 6.95
C THR A 200 -10.78 -1.29 7.13
N VAL A 201 -9.57 -1.68 7.56
CA VAL A 201 -9.27 -3.04 7.99
C VAL A 201 -8.85 -3.04 9.46
N ASP A 202 -9.59 -3.75 10.30
CA ASP A 202 -9.25 -4.01 11.69
C ASP A 202 -8.36 -5.27 11.78
N PHE A 203 -7.19 -5.14 12.41
CA PHE A 203 -6.23 -6.21 12.53
C PHE A 203 -6.34 -7.02 13.84
N VAL A 204 -7.36 -6.83 14.67
CA VAL A 204 -7.68 -7.78 15.75
C VAL A 204 -7.87 -9.16 15.12
N ALA A 205 -8.69 -9.24 14.07
CA ALA A 205 -9.05 -10.48 13.38
C ALA A 205 -9.19 -10.37 11.84
N GLY A 206 -8.81 -9.24 11.23
CA GLY A 206 -8.76 -9.09 9.77
C GLY A 206 -10.13 -8.74 9.18
N HIS A 207 -10.92 -7.93 9.90
CA HIS A 207 -12.25 -7.54 9.48
C HIS A 207 -12.22 -6.29 8.60
N VAL A 208 -13.04 -6.27 7.55
CA VAL A 208 -13.35 -5.05 6.80
C VAL A 208 -14.56 -4.38 7.41
N VAL A 209 -14.41 -3.13 7.85
CA VAL A 209 -15.49 -2.34 8.45
C VAL A 209 -15.52 -0.93 7.86
N ALA A 210 -16.70 -0.32 7.80
CA ALA A 210 -16.84 1.08 7.43
C ALA A 210 -16.52 1.98 8.62
N GLY A 211 -15.74 3.03 8.40
CA GLY A 211 -15.42 4.07 9.38
C GLY A 211 -15.80 5.46 8.86
N LEU A 212 -16.28 6.32 9.76
CA LEU A 212 -16.63 7.70 9.44
C LEU A 212 -15.35 8.48 9.15
N LYS A 213 -15.33 9.25 8.05
CA LYS A 213 -14.16 10.04 7.62
C LYS A 213 -13.68 11.09 8.63
N SER A 214 -14.51 11.43 9.61
CA SER A 214 -14.18 12.29 10.75
C SER A 214 -13.47 11.58 11.92
N GLU A 215 -13.43 10.25 11.93
CA GLU A 215 -12.75 9.46 12.96
C GLU A 215 -11.26 9.30 12.66
N SER A 216 -10.47 9.14 13.71
CA SER A 216 -9.04 8.89 13.60
C SER A 216 -8.75 7.39 13.53
N HIS A 217 -8.14 6.94 12.44
CA HIS A 217 -7.73 5.55 12.24
C HIS A 217 -6.25 5.47 11.86
N PHE A 218 -5.66 4.29 11.99
CA PHE A 218 -4.24 4.04 11.71
C PHE A 218 -3.96 4.04 10.20
N VAL A 219 -2.68 4.13 9.84
CA VAL A 219 -2.24 4.22 8.45
C VAL A 219 -0.97 3.42 8.19
N ARG A 220 -0.84 2.90 6.96
CA ARG A 220 0.37 2.25 6.44
C ARG A 220 0.45 2.51 4.94
N ALA A 221 1.58 3.00 4.46
CA ALA A 221 1.71 3.39 3.06
C ALA A 221 2.05 2.17 2.21
N VAL A 222 1.56 2.21 0.97
CA VAL A 222 1.87 1.21 -0.05
C VAL A 222 2.26 1.92 -1.35
N ARG A 223 3.02 1.24 -2.19
CA ARG A 223 3.34 1.67 -3.55
C ARG A 223 3.51 0.48 -4.49
N GLY A 224 3.62 0.77 -5.79
CA GLY A 224 3.80 -0.25 -6.82
C GLY A 224 2.56 -1.14 -7.00
N GLY A 225 2.80 -2.42 -7.24
CA GLY A 225 1.81 -3.41 -7.65
C GLY A 225 1.96 -3.81 -9.12
N CYS A 226 1.78 -5.09 -9.42
CA CYS A 226 1.62 -5.56 -10.80
C CYS A 226 0.34 -4.96 -11.38
N VAL A 227 0.42 -4.35 -12.56
CA VAL A 227 -0.78 -4.14 -13.38
C VAL A 227 -1.12 -5.49 -13.99
N MET A 228 -2.19 -6.13 -13.49
CA MET A 228 -2.79 -7.25 -14.22
C MET A 228 -3.39 -6.66 -15.51
N PRO A 229 -2.93 -7.06 -16.70
CA PRO A 229 -3.44 -6.54 -17.96
C PRO A 229 -4.93 -6.85 -18.18
#